data_AF-A0A7Y4ZD70-F1
#
_entry.id   AF-A0A7Y4ZD70-F1
#
_cell.length_a   1.000
_cell.length_b   1.000
_cell.length_c   1.000
_cell.angle_alpha   90.00
_cell.angle_beta   90.00
_cell.angle_gamma   90.00
#
_symmetry.space_group_name_H-M   'P 1'
#
loop_
_entity.id
_entity.type
_entity.pdbx_description
1 polymer ?
#
loop_
_entity_poly.entity_id
_entity_poly.type
_entity_poly.pdbx_seq_one_letter_code
_entity_poly.pdbx_strand_id
1 'polypeptide(L)'
;MGKYVFNAYCIDTTPGNPLSPFSPASDWLGNDDAYLGWLWKQFQANPAVRQRLAIAARARDRGDIITVTGHYGKPLLDEIAKFGKTKTESQ
;
A
#
# COMPACT_ATOMS: atom_id res chain seq x y z
N MET A 1 6.73 17.28 -17.29
CA MET A 1 6.08 16.27 -16.45
C MET A 1 7.10 15.76 -15.42
N GLY A 2 6.96 16.19 -14.17
CA GLY A 2 7.87 15.78 -13.09
C GLY A 2 7.75 14.29 -12.84
N LYS A 3 8.87 13.57 -12.83
CA LYS A 3 8.92 12.15 -12.47
C LYS A 3 8.46 12.03 -11.01
N TYR A 4 7.28 11.47 -10.79
CA TYR A 4 6.86 11.13 -9.43
C TYR A 4 7.82 10.08 -8.87
N VAL A 5 8.56 10.46 -7.83
CA VAL A 5 9.38 9.54 -7.05
C VAL A 5 8.49 9.04 -5.92
N PHE A 6 8.10 7.77 -6.01
CA PHE A 6 7.38 7.11 -4.93
C PHE A 6 8.22 7.15 -3.66
N ASN A 7 7.69 7.80 -2.62
CA ASN A 7 8.29 7.80 -1.29
C ASN A 7 7.68 6.65 -0.47
N ALA A 8 8.45 5.58 -0.24
CA ALA A 8 7.99 4.44 0.54
C ALA A 8 7.77 4.74 2.04
N TYR A 9 8.29 5.88 2.53
CA TYR A 9 8.18 6.31 3.92
C TYR A 9 6.93 7.15 4.18
N CYS A 10 6.33 7.74 3.14
CA CYS A 10 5.13 8.56 3.24
C CYS A 10 4.14 8.13 2.16
N ILE A 11 3.11 7.39 2.56
CA ILE A 11 2.08 6.88 1.64
C ILE A 11 0.76 7.56 1.95
N ASP A 12 0.11 8.11 0.93
CA ASP A 12 -1.22 8.69 1.07
C ASP A 12 -2.28 7.76 0.50
N THR A 13 -3.33 7.48 1.27
CA THR A 13 -4.47 6.64 0.88
C THR A 13 -5.75 7.45 0.69
N THR A 14 -5.67 8.78 0.80
CA THR A 14 -6.81 9.67 0.57
C THR A 14 -7.32 9.48 -0.86
N PRO A 15 -8.62 9.20 -1.06
CA PRO A 15 -9.20 9.04 -2.40
C PRO A 15 -8.90 10.23 -3.32
N GLY A 16 -8.59 9.94 -4.59
CA GLY A 16 -8.36 10.96 -5.61
C GLY A 16 -6.93 11.50 -5.68
N ASN A 17 -5.97 10.84 -5.04
CA ASN A 17 -4.56 11.21 -5.14
C ASN A 17 -3.89 10.44 -6.30
N PRO A 18 -3.67 11.06 -7.47
CA PRO A 18 -3.11 10.38 -8.65
C PRO A 18 -1.64 10.00 -8.50
N LEU A 19 -0.96 10.55 -7.50
CA LEU A 19 0.44 10.28 -7.22
C LEU A 19 0.60 9.01 -6.38
N SER A 20 -0.35 8.68 -5.52
CA SER A 20 -0.27 7.49 -4.69
C SER A 20 -0.88 6.28 -5.38
N PRO A 21 -0.11 5.21 -5.60
CA PRO A 21 -0.64 3.97 -6.17
C PRO A 21 -1.56 3.20 -5.20
N PHE A 22 -1.63 3.65 -3.94
CA PHE A 22 -2.49 3.08 -2.91
C PHE A 22 -3.71 3.96 -2.62
N SER A 23 -3.87 5.06 -3.36
CA SER A 23 -5.05 5.91 -3.30
C SER A 23 -6.10 5.39 -4.28
N PRO A 24 -7.34 5.14 -3.83
CA PRO A 24 -8.44 4.82 -4.73
C PRO A 24 -8.92 6.07 -5.48
N ALA A 25 -9.85 5.89 -6.43
CA ALA A 25 -10.41 7.01 -7.19
C ALA A 25 -11.13 8.03 -6.29
N SER A 26 -11.26 9.28 -6.73
CA SER A 26 -11.82 10.38 -5.93
C SER A 26 -13.27 10.17 -5.49
N ASP A 27 -14.03 9.38 -6.24
CA ASP A 27 -15.42 8.99 -6.00
C ASP A 27 -15.56 7.68 -5.20
N TRP A 28 -14.46 7.18 -4.64
CA TRP A 28 -14.44 5.94 -3.88
C TRP A 28 -15.18 6.08 -2.53
N LEU A 29 -16.22 5.27 -2.36
CA LEU A 29 -17.06 5.20 -1.15
C LEU A 29 -16.95 3.85 -0.41
N GLY A 30 -15.97 3.01 -0.78
CA GLY A 30 -15.79 1.69 -0.19
C GLY A 30 -15.34 1.75 1.28
N ASN A 31 -15.76 0.79 2.08
CA ASN A 31 -15.21 0.58 3.43
C ASN A 31 -13.82 -0.09 3.38
N ASP A 32 -13.24 -0.39 4.53
CA ASP A 32 -11.91 -1.01 4.63
C ASP A 32 -11.82 -2.36 3.89
N ASP A 33 -12.85 -3.21 3.98
CA ASP A 33 -12.90 -4.49 3.27
C ASP A 33 -12.94 -4.30 1.74
N ALA A 34 -13.75 -3.35 1.26
CA ALA A 34 -13.80 -3.01 -0.15
C ALA A 34 -12.45 -2.44 -0.63
N TYR A 35 -11.80 -1.62 0.19
CA TYR A 35 -10.47 -1.09 -0.09
C TYR A 35 -9.43 -2.22 -0.19
N LEU A 36 -9.43 -3.17 0.75
CA LEU A 36 -8.54 -4.34 0.69
C LEU A 36 -8.81 -5.16 -0.59
N GLY A 37 -10.07 -5.42 -0.92
CA GLY A 37 -10.42 -6.12 -2.16
C GLY A 37 -9.91 -5.41 -3.43
N TRP A 38 -10.05 -4.09 -3.47
CA TRP A 38 -9.49 -3.28 -4.56
C TRP A 38 -7.96 -3.31 -4.58
N LEU A 39 -7.33 -3.15 -3.43
CA LEU A 39 -5.88 -3.14 -3.26
C LEU A 39 -5.25 -4.46 -3.75
N TRP A 40 -5.88 -5.59 -3.42
CA TRP A 40 -5.45 -6.90 -3.90
C TRP A 40 -5.58 -7.04 -5.42
N LYS A 41 -6.66 -6.50 -6.02
CA LYS A 41 -6.78 -6.42 -7.49
C LYS A 41 -5.67 -5.57 -8.10
N GLN A 42 -5.30 -4.44 -7.48
CA GLN A 42 -4.17 -3.62 -7.93
C GLN A 42 -2.84 -4.39 -7.86
N PHE A 43 -2.62 -5.18 -6.81
CA PHE A 43 -1.41 -6.01 -6.68
C PHE A 43 -1.32 -7.09 -7.75
N GLN A 44 -2.45 -7.64 -8.19
CA GLN A 44 -2.53 -8.62 -9.27
C GLN A 44 -2.34 -7.97 -10.64
N ALA A 45 -3.00 -6.83 -10.88
CA ALA A 45 -3.02 -6.18 -12.19
C ALA A 45 -1.76 -5.34 -12.48
N ASN A 46 -1.11 -4.78 -11.45
CA ASN A 46 -0.04 -3.81 -11.63
C ASN A 46 1.26 -4.21 -10.90
N PRO A 47 2.29 -4.70 -11.63
CA PRO A 47 3.58 -5.06 -11.05
C PRO A 47 4.26 -3.91 -10.30
N ALA A 48 4.07 -2.66 -10.72
CA ALA A 48 4.68 -1.50 -10.07
C ALA A 48 4.09 -1.25 -8.68
N VAL A 49 2.79 -1.52 -8.48
CA VAL A 49 2.16 -1.43 -7.16
C VAL A 49 2.74 -2.49 -6.23
N ARG A 50 2.88 -3.73 -6.74
CA ARG A 50 3.50 -4.84 -5.99
C ARG A 50 4.94 -4.55 -5.60
N GLN A 51 5.75 -4.00 -6.51
CA GLN A 51 7.13 -3.60 -6.20
C GLN A 51 7.18 -2.54 -5.10
N ARG A 52 6.31 -1.54 -5.15
CA ARG A 52 6.25 -0.47 -4.14
C ARG A 52 5.82 -0.99 -2.77
N LEU A 53 4.87 -1.92 -2.75
CA LEU A 53 4.49 -2.62 -1.52
C LEU A 53 5.66 -3.43 -0.95
N ALA A 54 6.43 -4.12 -1.80
CA ALA A 54 7.63 -4.84 -1.37
C ALA A 54 8.70 -3.91 -0.79
N ILE A 55 8.89 -2.72 -1.38
CA ILE A 55 9.80 -1.70 -0.86
C ILE A 55 9.33 -1.21 0.52
N ALA A 56 8.03 -0.91 0.67
CA ALA A 56 7.45 -0.50 1.95
C ALA A 56 7.60 -1.62 3.00
N ALA A 57 7.26 -2.86 2.68
CA ALA A 57 7.44 -4.01 3.59
C ALA A 57 8.90 -4.15 4.03
N ARG A 58 9.85 -4.06 3.09
CA ARG A 58 11.29 -4.13 3.40
C ARG A 58 11.77 -2.96 4.26
N ALA A 59 11.28 -1.74 4.02
CA ALA A 59 11.60 -0.59 4.86
C ALA A 59 11.14 -0.83 6.30
N ARG A 60 9.90 -1.30 6.48
CA ARG A 60 9.36 -1.68 7.79
C ARG A 60 10.20 -2.75 8.47
N ASP A 61 10.58 -3.81 7.75
CA ASP A 61 11.37 -4.91 8.33
C ASP A 61 12.76 -4.46 8.78
N ARG A 62 13.31 -3.39 8.20
CA ARG A 62 14.55 -2.75 8.67
C ARG A 62 14.35 -1.86 9.90
N GLY A 63 13.10 -1.67 10.35
CA GLY A 63 12.75 -0.76 11.43
C GLY A 63 12.55 0.69 10.98
N ASP A 64 12.46 0.95 9.67
CA ASP A 64 12.15 2.28 9.17
C ASP A 64 10.70 2.67 9.55
N ILE A 65 10.49 3.94 9.90
CA ILE A 65 9.15 4.46 10.18
C ILE A 65 8.44 4.70 8.84
N ILE A 66 7.28 4.07 8.67
CA ILE A 66 6.38 4.29 7.53
C ILE A 66 5.17 5.05 8.02
N THR A 67 5.01 6.26 7.50
CA THR A 67 3.84 7.10 7.75
C THR A 67 2.83 6.87 6.63
N VAL A 68 1.60 6.48 7.01
CA VAL A 68 0.49 6.37 6.07
C VAL A 68 -0.61 7.36 6.47
N THR A 69 -1.02 8.21 5.53
CA THR A 69 -2.09 9.19 5.71
C THR A 69 -3.35 8.76 4.96
N GLY A 70 -4.50 9.32 5.34
CA GLY A 70 -5.79 9.02 4.73
C GLY A 70 -6.58 7.92 5.45
N HIS A 71 -7.82 7.73 5.03
CA HIS A 71 -8.79 6.85 5.70
C HIS A 71 -8.34 5.39 5.74
N TYR A 72 -7.59 4.92 4.74
CA TYR A 72 -7.17 3.52 4.63
C TYR A 72 -5.74 3.27 5.12
N GLY A 73 -5.22 4.17 5.97
CA GLY A 73 -3.85 4.04 6.48
C GLY A 73 -3.62 2.77 7.29
N LYS A 74 -4.56 2.44 8.18
CA LYS A 74 -4.52 1.23 9.00
C LYS A 74 -4.58 -0.06 8.15
N PRO A 75 -5.57 -0.27 7.26
CA PRO A 75 -5.61 -1.49 6.45
C PRO A 75 -4.39 -1.63 5.53
N LEU A 76 -3.85 -0.54 4.99
CA LEU A 76 -2.60 -0.61 4.21
C LEU A 76 -1.39 -1.00 5.06
N LEU A 77 -1.24 -0.44 6.26
CA LEU A 77 -0.16 -0.80 7.18
C LEU A 77 -0.23 -2.27 7.60
N ASP A 78 -1.43 -2.80 7.82
CA ASP A 78 -1.64 -4.21 8.14
C ASP A 78 -1.24 -5.11 6.97
N GLU A 79 -1.54 -4.73 5.72
CA GLU A 79 -1.09 -5.48 4.55
C GLU A 79 0.43 -5.39 4.33
N ILE A 80 1.04 -4.22 4.54
CA ILE A 80 2.51 -4.08 4.54
C ILE A 80 3.13 -4.99 5.62
N ALA A 81 2.47 -5.17 6.76
CA ALA A 81 2.94 -6.05 7.85
C ALA A 81 3.03 -7.51 7.42
N LYS A 82 2.03 -7.96 6.66
CA LYS A 82 1.83 -9.35 6.25
C LYS A 82 2.59 -9.67 4.97
N PHE A 83 2.87 -8.66 4.16
CA PHE A 83 3.47 -8.84 2.85
C PHE A 83 4.83 -9.55 2.96
N GLY A 84 4.95 -10.72 2.32
CA GLY A 84 6.17 -11.53 2.34
C GLY A 84 6.33 -12.44 3.58
N LYS A 85 5.46 -12.34 4.59
CA LYS A 85 5.52 -13.18 5.81
C LYS A 85 4.79 -14.53 5.68
N THR A 86 4.18 -14.82 4.54
CA THR A 86 3.49 -16.08 4.25
C THR A 86 4.40 -17.27 3.92
N LYS A 87 5.63 -17.30 4.47
CA LYS A 87 6.56 -18.42 4.24
C LYS A 87 7.47 -18.74 5.42
N THR A 88 6.96 -18.69 6.66
CA THR A 88 7.70 -19.26 7.80
C THR A 88 6.79 -19.79 8.90
N GLU A 89 5.84 -20.68 8.58
CA GLU A 89 5.22 -21.54 9.60
C GLU A 89 4.94 -22.91 8.97
N SER A 90 5.95 -23.75 8.98
CA SER A 90 5.87 -25.21 8.92
C SER A 90 7.15 -25.72 9.58
N GLN A 91 7.13 -25.75 10.91
CA GLN A 91 7.95 -26.68 11.68
C GLN A 91 7.19 -27.99 11.80
#